data_AF-A0A939JCU6-F1
#
_entry.id   AF-A0A939JCU6-F1
#
_cell.length_a   1.000
_cell.length_b   1.000
_cell.length_c   1.000
_cell.angle_alpha   90.00
_cell.angle_beta   90.00
_cell.angle_gamma   90.00
#
_symmetry.space_group_name_H-M   'P 1'
#
loop_
_entity.id
_entity.type
_entity.pdbx_description
1 polymer ?
#
loop_
_entity_poly.entity_id
_entity_poly.type
_entity_poly.pdbx_seq_one_letter_code
_entity_poly.pdbx_strand_id
1 'polypeptide(L)'
;MAVRFIRDRVVFDPTKGITQTEPRTVTFPSTVRTAQIALNGFDVQYTDGDHHILRQIVDIGEPRINGNAVTYDVKLLLRDGSGNIDDRYHGTVDTLIIADTAS
;
A
#
# COMPACT_ATOMS: atom_id res chain seq x y z
N MET A 1 24.94 11.89 -4.40
CA MET A 1 23.76 11.16 -4.90
C MET A 1 23.89 9.75 -4.38
N ALA A 2 22.90 9.28 -3.63
CA ALA A 2 22.90 7.94 -3.07
C ALA A 2 21.47 7.36 -3.17
N VAL A 3 21.32 6.30 -3.97
CA VAL A 3 20.05 5.59 -4.09
C VAL A 3 19.88 4.68 -2.88
N ARG A 4 18.75 4.82 -2.20
CA ARG A 4 18.38 4.00 -1.05
C ARG A 4 17.06 3.30 -1.29
N PHE A 5 16.95 2.10 -0.71
CA PHE A 5 15.80 1.23 -0.81
C PHE A 5 15.26 0.96 0.59
N ILE A 6 13.96 1.18 0.79
CA ILE A 6 13.25 0.78 2.01
C ILE A 6 12.09 -0.11 1.60
N ARG A 7 11.93 -1.24 2.28
CA ARG A 7 10.73 -2.07 2.19
C ARG A 7 9.80 -1.70 3.34
N ASP A 8 8.53 -1.55 3.06
CA ASP A 8 7.50 -1.34 4.07
C ASP A 8 6.35 -2.32 3.84
N ARG A 9 5.85 -2.92 4.92
CA ARG A 9 4.70 -3.82 4.88
C ARG A 9 3.51 -3.09 5.49
N VAL A 10 2.47 -2.93 4.67
CA VAL A 10 1.20 -2.35 5.08
C VAL A 10 0.24 -3.48 5.41
N VAL A 11 -0.36 -3.43 6.60
CA VAL A 11 -1.36 -4.38 7.07
C VAL A 11 -2.71 -3.71 6.99
N PHE A 12 -3.69 -4.40 6.42
CA PHE A 12 -5.08 -3.97 6.31
C PHE A 12 -5.92 -4.87 7.19
N ASP A 13 -6.53 -4.31 8.22
CA ASP A 13 -7.43 -5.04 9.12
C ASP A 13 -8.73 -5.44 8.39
N PRO A 14 -9.43 -6.48 8.86
CA PRO A 14 -10.70 -6.90 8.26
C PRO A 14 -11.73 -5.76 8.23
N THR A 15 -12.16 -5.37 7.02
CA THR A 15 -13.23 -4.38 6.83
C THR A 15 -14.27 -4.86 5.81
N LYS A 16 -15.41 -4.19 5.77
CA LYS A 16 -16.51 -4.44 4.82
C LYS A 16 -17.02 -3.12 4.25
N GLY A 17 -17.50 -3.12 3.01
CA GLY A 17 -18.23 -1.99 2.42
C GLY A 17 -17.36 -0.90 1.80
N ILE A 18 -16.02 -0.97 1.93
CA ILE A 18 -15.12 0.14 1.57
C ILE A 18 -13.87 -0.35 0.83
N THR A 19 -13.27 0.54 0.04
CA THR A 19 -11.85 0.44 -0.33
C THR A 19 -11.03 0.93 0.86
N GLN A 20 -10.15 0.09 1.39
CA GLN A 20 -9.27 0.51 2.48
C GLN A 20 -8.17 1.45 1.98
N THR A 21 -7.77 2.41 2.79
CA THR A 21 -6.64 3.32 2.53
C THR A 21 -5.80 3.45 3.79
N GLU A 22 -4.54 3.07 3.69
CA GLU A 22 -3.57 3.11 4.79
C GLU A 22 -2.45 4.10 4.49
N PRO A 23 -2.34 5.21 5.24
CA PRO A 23 -1.26 6.17 5.08
C PRO A 23 0.03 5.65 5.70
N ARG A 24 1.14 5.81 4.99
CA ARG A 24 2.48 5.36 5.39
C ARG A 24 3.46 6.50 5.41
N THR A 25 4.46 6.38 6.28
CA THR A 25 5.61 7.27 6.35
C THR A 25 6.87 6.45 6.53
N VAL A 26 7.86 6.66 5.67
CA VAL A 26 9.20 6.11 5.84
C VAL A 26 10.21 7.24 5.95
N THR A 27 11.22 7.06 6.80
CA THR A 27 12.28 8.06 7.02
C THR A 27 13.61 7.55 6.49
N PHE A 28 14.36 8.47 5.87
CA PHE A 28 15.70 8.23 5.37
C PHE A 28 16.75 8.90 6.27
N PRO A 29 18.00 8.43 6.27
CA PRO A 29 19.07 9.05 7.07
C PRO A 29 19.42 10.48 6.66
N SER A 30 19.08 10.88 5.43
CA SER A 30 19.37 12.19 4.86
C SER A 30 18.20 12.71 4.01
N THR A 31 18.25 13.98 3.65
CA THR A 31 17.21 14.64 2.83
C THR A 31 16.95 13.86 1.55
N VAL A 32 15.68 13.59 1.28
CA VAL A 32 15.21 12.93 0.06
C VAL A 32 15.01 13.99 -1.02
N ARG A 33 15.55 13.73 -2.22
CA ARG A 33 15.45 14.63 -3.38
C ARG A 33 14.33 14.20 -4.30
N THR A 34 14.28 12.90 -4.59
CA THR A 34 13.23 12.25 -5.38
C THR A 34 12.94 10.89 -4.78
N ALA A 35 11.69 10.45 -4.94
CA ALA A 35 11.27 9.12 -4.52
C ALA A 35 10.27 8.56 -5.52
N GLN A 36 10.29 7.24 -5.67
CA GLN A 36 9.29 6.45 -6.39
C GLN A 36 8.95 5.24 -5.51
N ILE A 37 7.74 4.72 -5.66
CA ILE A 37 7.28 3.57 -4.88
C ILE A 37 6.79 2.51 -5.85
N ALA A 38 7.34 1.30 -5.70
CA ALA A 38 6.92 0.14 -6.46
C ALA A 38 6.10 -0.80 -5.57
N LEU A 39 5.09 -1.44 -6.17
CA LEU A 39 4.45 -2.60 -5.58
C LEU A 39 5.44 -3.76 -5.54
N ASN A 40 5.71 -4.28 -4.34
CA ASN A 40 6.70 -5.32 -4.09
C ASN A 40 6.06 -6.66 -3.63
N GLY A 41 4.73 -6.72 -3.60
CA GLY A 41 3.95 -7.91 -3.26
C GLY A 41 2.62 -7.55 -2.63
N PHE A 42 1.66 -8.47 -2.65
CA PHE A 42 0.45 -8.37 -1.86
C PHE A 42 -0.09 -9.77 -1.55
N ASP A 43 -0.86 -9.86 -0.48
CA ASP A 43 -1.68 -11.02 -0.10
C ASP A 43 -3.04 -10.49 0.37
N VAL A 44 -4.13 -10.97 -0.21
CA VAL A 44 -5.47 -10.49 0.09
C VAL A 44 -6.46 -11.65 0.00
N GLN A 45 -7.37 -11.71 0.96
CA GLN A 45 -8.38 -12.77 1.04
C GLN A 45 -9.65 -12.29 1.72
N TYR A 46 -10.76 -12.96 1.42
CA TYR A 46 -11.96 -12.88 2.25
C TYR A 46 -11.71 -13.57 3.59
N THR A 47 -12.36 -13.07 4.63
CA THR A 47 -12.21 -13.56 6.01
C THR A 47 -13.38 -14.43 6.44
N ASP A 48 -14.47 -14.40 5.68
CA ASP A 48 -15.66 -15.20 5.84
C ASP A 48 -16.00 -15.87 4.51
N GLY A 49 -16.43 -17.14 4.55
CA GLY A 49 -17.01 -17.85 3.41
C GLY A 49 -16.10 -18.18 2.23
N ASP A 50 -16.68 -18.87 1.24
CA ASP A 50 -16.13 -19.01 -0.10
C ASP A 50 -16.77 -17.97 -1.01
N HIS A 51 -15.95 -17.22 -1.74
CA HIS A 51 -16.40 -16.07 -2.53
C HIS A 51 -15.68 -16.05 -3.87
N HIS A 52 -16.45 -15.79 -4.93
CA HIS A 52 -15.91 -15.60 -6.27
C HIS A 52 -15.35 -14.18 -6.40
N ILE A 53 -14.09 -14.05 -6.77
CA ILE A 53 -13.46 -12.74 -6.99
C ILE A 53 -14.05 -12.09 -8.25
N LEU A 54 -14.59 -10.88 -8.11
CA LEU A 54 -15.00 -10.02 -9.23
C LEU A 54 -13.92 -8.97 -9.52
N ARG A 55 -13.40 -8.31 -8.48
CA ARG A 55 -12.46 -7.19 -8.63
C ARG A 55 -11.47 -7.14 -7.48
N GLN A 56 -10.22 -6.84 -7.82
CA GLN A 56 -9.16 -6.51 -6.88
C GLN A 56 -8.53 -5.15 -7.25
N ILE A 57 -8.25 -4.32 -6.24
CA ILE A 57 -7.44 -3.10 -6.40
C ILE A 57 -6.28 -3.17 -5.43
N VAL A 58 -5.08 -2.92 -5.93
CA VAL A 58 -3.89 -2.58 -5.16
C VAL A 58 -3.33 -1.32 -5.80
N ASP A 59 -3.43 -0.20 -5.09
CA ASP A 59 -3.06 1.12 -5.60
C ASP A 59 -2.11 1.80 -4.62
N ILE A 60 -1.08 2.46 -5.14
CA ILE A 60 -0.07 3.17 -4.34
C ILE A 60 -0.09 4.62 -4.82
N GLY A 61 -0.44 5.54 -3.92
CA GLY A 61 -0.47 6.96 -4.21
C GLY A 61 0.92 7.55 -4.46
N GLU A 62 0.97 8.70 -5.12
CA GLU A 62 2.22 9.41 -5.38
C GLU A 62 2.96 9.75 -4.07
N PRO A 63 4.29 9.58 -4.01
CA PRO A 63 5.07 9.90 -2.84
C PRO A 63 5.13 11.41 -2.62
N ARG A 64 4.88 11.84 -1.37
CA ARG A 64 5.04 13.22 -0.91
C ARG A 64 6.29 13.31 -0.04
N ILE A 65 7.25 14.14 -0.43
CA ILE A 65 8.55 14.28 0.24
C ILE A 65 8.52 15.49 1.18
N ASN A 66 8.97 15.30 2.43
CA ASN A 66 9.19 16.38 3.39
C ASN A 66 10.51 16.14 4.13
N GLY A 67 11.56 16.89 3.76
CA GLY A 67 12.90 16.71 4.32
C GLY A 67 13.45 15.31 4.05
N ASN A 68 13.62 14.51 5.09
CA ASN A 68 14.06 13.11 5.00
C ASN A 68 12.91 12.10 5.06
N ALA A 69 11.65 12.53 5.09
CA ALA A 69 10.49 11.67 5.14
C ALA A 69 9.80 11.56 3.78
N VAL A 70 9.33 10.36 3.45
CA VAL A 70 8.45 10.08 2.31
C VAL A 70 7.13 9.56 2.86
N THR A 71 6.03 10.22 2.51
CA THR A 71 4.67 9.80 2.86
C THR A 71 3.90 9.39 1.61
N TYR A 72 3.03 8.40 1.74
CA TYR A 72 2.24 7.87 0.64
C TYR A 72 1.05 7.09 1.18
N ASP A 73 0.06 6.83 0.34
CA ASP A 73 -1.14 6.09 0.71
C ASP A 73 -1.18 4.76 -0.06
N VAL A 74 -1.52 3.67 0.61
CA VAL A 74 -1.74 2.37 -0.04
C VAL A 74 -3.22 2.04 0.05
N LYS A 75 -3.82 1.63 -1.06
CA LYS A 75 -5.23 1.24 -1.12
C LYS A 75 -5.35 -0.23 -1.46
N LEU A 76 -6.30 -0.88 -0.81
CA LEU A 76 -6.65 -2.28 -1.03
C LEU A 76 -8.16 -2.41 -1.19
N LEU A 77 -8.59 -3.20 -2.18
CA LEU A 77 -9.97 -3.65 -2.34
C LEU A 77 -9.97 -5.10 -2.81
N LEU A 78 -10.84 -5.92 -2.21
CA LEU A 78 -11.27 -7.20 -2.75
C LEU A 78 -12.80 -7.21 -2.77
N ARG A 79 -13.39 -7.51 -3.94
CA ARG A 79 -14.85 -7.46 -4.15
C ARG A 79 -15.34 -8.70 -4.88
N ASP A 80 -16.49 -9.20 -4.43
CA ASP A 80 -17.21 -10.34 -5.01
C ASP A 80 -18.27 -9.88 -6.03
N GLY A 81 -18.91 -10.85 -6.68
CA GLY A 81 -19.91 -10.62 -7.73
C GLY A 81 -21.29 -10.17 -7.24
N SER A 82 -21.58 -10.24 -5.94
CA SER A 82 -22.94 -10.18 -5.39
C SER A 82 -23.58 -8.78 -5.38
N GLY A 83 -22.86 -7.75 -5.82
CA GLY A 83 -23.40 -6.43 -6.12
C GLY A 83 -23.18 -5.38 -5.03
N ASN A 84 -23.09 -5.77 -3.77
CA ASN A 84 -22.68 -4.90 -2.65
C ASN A 84 -21.18 -5.09 -2.37
N ILE A 85 -20.48 -4.11 -1.82
CA ILE A 85 -19.03 -4.21 -1.53
C ILE A 85 -18.83 -5.00 -0.22
N ASP A 86 -19.35 -6.22 -0.08
CA ASP A 86 -19.89 -6.59 1.23
C ASP A 86 -19.40 -7.89 1.88
N ASP A 87 -18.23 -8.40 1.53
CA ASP A 87 -17.57 -9.45 2.32
C ASP A 87 -16.35 -8.89 3.03
N ARG A 88 -16.08 -9.39 4.25
CA ARG A 88 -14.95 -8.88 5.01
C ARG A 88 -13.67 -9.38 4.37
N TYR A 89 -12.76 -8.48 4.05
CA TYR A 89 -11.44 -8.85 3.53
C TYR A 89 -10.35 -8.18 4.36
N HIS A 90 -9.20 -8.85 4.41
CA HIS A 90 -7.96 -8.32 4.98
C HIS A 90 -6.81 -8.60 4.03
N GLY A 91 -5.64 -8.04 4.33
CA GLY A 91 -4.46 -8.37 3.55
C GLY A 91 -3.21 -7.64 3.98
N THR A 92 -2.17 -7.88 3.19
CA THR A 92 -0.91 -7.14 3.27
C THR A 92 -0.51 -6.64 1.90
N VAL A 93 0.12 -5.47 1.86
CA VAL A 93 0.77 -4.94 0.67
C VAL A 93 2.19 -4.59 1.04
N ASP A 94 3.15 -5.17 0.32
CA ASP A 94 4.57 -4.83 0.46
C ASP A 94 4.92 -3.76 -0.58
N THR A 95 5.53 -2.68 -0.13
CA THR A 95 6.01 -1.59 -0.98
C THR A 95 7.54 -1.53 -0.98
N LEU A 96 8.11 -1.09 -2.09
CA LEU A 96 9.53 -0.76 -2.22
C LEU A 96 9.65 0.72 -2.52
N ILE A 97 10.12 1.48 -1.53
CA ILE A 97 10.43 2.90 -1.68
C ILE A 97 11.86 3.01 -2.20
N ILE A 98 12.01 3.67 -3.35
CA ILE A 98 13.26 3.93 -4.05
C ILE A 98 13.50 5.43 -3.99
N ALA A 99 14.55 5.87 -3.30
CA ALA A 99 14.80 7.30 -3.12
C ALA A 99 16.23 7.69 -3.49
N ASP A 100 16.39 8.83 -4.17
CA ASP A 100 17.67 9.53 -4.21
C ASP A 100 17.79 10.43 -2.98
N THR A 101 18.88 10.28 -2.25
CA THR A 101 19.15 11.00 -1.01
C THR A 101 20.40 11.86 -1.12
N ALA A 102 20.42 12.95 -0.34
CA ALA A 102 21.63 13.74 -0.15
C ALA A 102 22.75 12.84 0.39
N SER A 103 23.97 13.03 -0.14
CA SER A 103 25.17 12.31 0.30
C SER A 103 25.58 12.75 1.71
#